data_AF-X0UVM6-F1
#
_entry.id   AF-X0UVM6-F1
#
_cell.length_a   1.000
_cell.length_b   1.000
_cell.length_c   1.000
_cell.angle_alpha   90.00
_cell.angle_beta   90.00
_cell.angle_gamma   90.00
#
_symmetry.space_group_name_H-M   'P 1'
#
loop_
_entity.id
_entity.type
_entity.pdbx_description
1 polymer ?
#
loop_
_entity_poly.entity_id
_entity_poly.type
_entity_poly.pdbx_seq_one_letter_code
_entity_poly.pdbx_strand_id
1 'polypeptide(L)'
;MGFLDYARAISFEKDPLKLKFIMVEDSVYPRLSEEGPIFKITLPTPRFEEESISFFGYDFPDTPKGRQQIAQLFRTSVFHLSGHAVTRKTGDYEDWLTGKNQVLSSYVTSLVEDLRVNAFIAAWYPDRIRDLSFAGGMMLKRLRR
;
A
#
# COMPACT_ATOMS: atom_id res chain seq x y z
N MET A 1 4.04 -8.07 -19.64
CA MET A 1 4.37 -6.99 -18.68
C MET A 1 4.67 -7.65 -17.34
N GLY A 2 5.83 -7.39 -16.74
CA GLY A 2 6.19 -7.98 -15.44
C GLY A 2 5.42 -7.33 -14.27
N PHE A 3 5.51 -7.93 -13.08
CA PHE A 3 4.79 -7.46 -11.88
C PHE A 3 5.22 -6.05 -11.45
N LEU A 4 6.53 -5.76 -11.50
CA LEU A 4 7.08 -4.43 -11.23
C LEU A 4 6.72 -3.41 -12.32
N ASP A 5 6.68 -3.82 -13.58
CA ASP A 5 6.25 -2.95 -14.68
C ASP A 5 4.79 -2.55 -14.49
N TYR A 6 3.96 -3.51 -14.10
CA TYR A 6 2.56 -3.26 -13.79
C TYR A 6 2.39 -2.33 -12.59
N ALA A 7 3.17 -2.53 -11.51
CA ALA A 7 3.19 -1.61 -10.37
C ALA A 7 3.51 -0.17 -10.80
N ARG A 8 4.56 0.03 -11.61
CA ARG A 8 4.94 1.35 -12.15
C ARG A 8 3.86 1.93 -13.07
N ALA A 9 3.20 1.09 -13.87
CA ALA A 9 2.15 1.55 -14.76
C ALA A 9 0.94 2.12 -14.01
N ILE A 10 0.60 1.56 -12.85
CA ILE A 10 -0.57 1.97 -12.06
C ILE A 10 -0.26 2.91 -10.89
N SER A 11 1.02 3.18 -10.57
CA SER A 11 1.42 4.08 -9.49
C SER A 11 0.99 5.53 -9.74
N PHE A 12 0.80 6.33 -8.69
CA PHE A 12 0.53 7.77 -8.86
C PHE A 12 1.80 8.60 -9.07
N GLU A 13 2.88 8.30 -8.34
CA GLU A 13 4.20 8.87 -8.63
C GLU A 13 4.82 8.12 -9.82
N LYS A 14 5.18 8.88 -10.85
CA LYS A 14 5.73 8.38 -12.12
C LYS A 14 7.22 8.63 -12.25
N ASP A 15 7.78 9.54 -11.45
CA ASP A 15 9.20 9.84 -11.44
C ASP A 15 9.99 8.69 -10.80
N PRO A 16 10.79 7.94 -11.57
CA PRO A 16 11.57 6.83 -11.03
C PRO A 16 12.67 7.28 -10.06
N LEU A 17 13.01 8.58 -10.04
CA LEU A 17 13.94 9.15 -9.08
C LEU A 17 13.27 9.50 -7.75
N LYS A 18 11.94 9.49 -7.68
CA LYS A 18 11.17 9.72 -6.45
C LYS A 18 10.55 8.47 -5.88
N LEU A 19 10.24 7.47 -6.72
CA LEU A 19 9.61 6.24 -6.28
C LEU A 19 10.25 4.99 -6.88
N LYS A 20 10.76 4.12 -6.00
CA LYS A 20 11.32 2.81 -6.34
C LYS A 20 10.39 1.70 -5.87
N PHE A 21 10.19 0.70 -6.73
CA PHE A 21 9.51 -0.55 -6.37
C PHE A 21 10.52 -1.68 -6.23
N ILE A 22 10.37 -2.49 -5.18
CA ILE A 22 11.10 -3.74 -5.00
C ILE A 22 10.15 -4.87 -4.62
N MET A 23 10.45 -6.10 -5.04
CA MET A 23 9.76 -7.29 -4.57
C MET A 23 10.63 -8.07 -3.59
N VAL A 24 10.03 -8.62 -2.55
CA VAL A 24 10.72 -9.41 -1.52
C VAL A 24 9.87 -10.63 -1.18
N GLU A 25 10.49 -11.81 -1.16
CA GLU A 25 9.81 -13.08 -0.88
C GLU A 25 9.43 -13.23 0.60
N ASP A 26 10.31 -12.78 1.51
CA ASP A 26 10.13 -12.93 2.96
C ASP A 26 9.29 -11.83 3.62
N SER A 27 8.63 -10.96 2.84
CA SER A 27 7.75 -9.96 3.40
C SER A 27 6.30 -10.46 3.43
N VAL A 28 5.62 -10.25 4.54
CA VAL A 28 4.16 -10.51 4.63
C VAL A 28 3.36 -9.29 4.17
N TYR A 29 3.86 -8.08 4.39
CA TYR A 29 3.08 -6.85 4.19
C TYR A 29 3.78 -5.90 3.22
N PRO A 30 3.02 -5.09 2.46
CA PRO A 30 3.62 -4.06 1.65
C PRO A 30 4.12 -2.94 2.58
N ARG A 31 5.25 -2.32 2.27
CA ARG A 31 5.85 -1.27 3.11
C ARG A 31 6.30 -0.10 2.27
N LEU A 32 6.11 1.10 2.81
CA LEU A 32 6.74 2.32 2.31
C LEU A 32 7.86 2.69 3.27
N SER A 33 9.04 2.95 2.73
CA SER A 33 10.18 3.49 3.46
C SER A 33 10.76 4.69 2.73
N GLU A 34 11.35 5.62 3.46
CA GLU A 34 12.09 6.74 2.90
C GLU A 34 13.59 6.42 2.89
N GLU A 35 14.23 6.65 1.75
CA GLU A 35 15.68 6.57 1.56
C GLU A 35 16.17 7.93 1.02
N GLY A 36 16.27 8.91 1.93
CA GLY A 36 16.56 10.29 1.58
C GLY A 36 15.40 10.93 0.81
N PRO A 37 15.62 11.49 -0.40
CA PRO A 37 14.55 12.10 -1.20
C PRO A 37 13.70 11.06 -1.95
N ILE A 38 14.02 9.78 -1.85
CA ILE A 38 13.39 8.69 -2.61
C ILE A 38 12.50 7.86 -1.70
N PHE A 39 11.26 7.64 -2.11
CA PHE A 39 10.38 6.66 -1.51
C PHE A 39 10.65 5.27 -2.11
N LYS A 40 10.69 4.26 -1.24
CA LYS A 40 10.80 2.84 -1.63
C LYS A 40 9.55 2.10 -1.20
N ILE A 41 8.83 1.54 -2.18
CA ILE A 41 7.73 0.61 -1.96
C ILE A 41 8.27 -0.82 -2.07
N THR A 42 8.14 -1.54 -0.98
CA THR A 42 8.41 -2.98 -0.90
C THR A 42 7.11 -3.73 -1.03
N LEU A 43 7.00 -4.56 -2.07
CA LEU A 43 5.85 -5.43 -2.31
C LEU A 43 6.26 -6.88 -2.03
N PRO A 44 5.46 -7.65 -1.31
CA PRO A 44 5.72 -9.07 -1.13
C PRO A 44 5.40 -9.83 -2.41
N THR A 45 6.14 -10.90 -2.64
CA THR A 45 5.83 -11.83 -3.73
C THR A 45 4.70 -12.77 -3.28
N PRO A 46 3.63 -12.96 -4.08
CA PRO A 46 2.64 -14.00 -3.81
C PRO A 46 3.30 -15.38 -3.76
N ARG A 47 2.92 -16.22 -2.78
CA ARG A 47 3.39 -17.60 -2.68
C ARG A 47 2.33 -18.53 -3.26
N PHE A 48 2.75 -19.41 -4.15
CA PHE A 48 1.86 -20.36 -4.84
C PHE A 48 2.02 -21.74 -4.20
N GLU A 49 0.91 -22.30 -3.76
CA GLU A 49 0.75 -23.67 -3.25
C GLU A 49 -0.14 -24.46 -4.23
N GLU A 50 -0.32 -25.77 -4.02
CA GLU A 50 -1.05 -26.65 -4.97
C GLU A 50 -2.46 -26.15 -5.34
N GLU A 51 -3.24 -25.66 -4.37
CA GLU A 51 -4.63 -25.20 -4.58
C GLU A 51 -4.88 -23.76 -4.10
N SER A 52 -3.85 -23.08 -3.62
CA SER A 52 -4.00 -21.77 -3.00
C SER A 52 -2.85 -20.83 -3.29
N ILE A 53 -3.11 -19.54 -3.18
CA ILE A 53 -2.12 -18.49 -3.31
C ILE A 53 -2.16 -17.65 -2.04
N SER A 54 -1.05 -17.63 -1.30
CA SER A 54 -0.89 -16.78 -0.13
C SER A 54 -0.39 -15.39 -0.52
N PHE A 55 -1.10 -14.35 -0.10
CA PHE A 55 -0.73 -12.96 -0.35
C PHE A 55 -1.20 -12.04 0.78
N PHE A 56 -0.33 -11.15 1.25
CA PHE A 56 -0.58 -10.26 2.40
C PHE A 56 -1.01 -10.96 3.71
N GLY A 57 -0.57 -12.21 3.87
CA GLY A 57 -0.96 -13.08 4.99
C GLY A 57 -2.43 -13.52 4.93
N TYR A 58 -3.04 -13.50 3.75
CA TYR A 58 -4.31 -14.14 3.44
C TYR A 58 -4.08 -15.28 2.46
N ASP A 59 -4.90 -16.32 2.55
CA ASP A 59 -4.90 -17.42 1.59
C ASP A 59 -6.13 -17.31 0.69
N PHE A 60 -5.89 -17.38 -0.62
CA PHE A 60 -6.92 -17.35 -1.64
C PHE A 60 -6.92 -18.67 -2.40
N PRO A 61 -8.08 -19.21 -2.78
CA PRO A 61 -8.12 -20.37 -3.66
C PRO A 61 -7.57 -20.00 -5.04
N ASP A 62 -6.83 -20.90 -5.69
CA ASP A 62 -6.31 -20.68 -7.04
C ASP A 62 -7.40 -20.80 -8.12
N THR A 63 -8.33 -19.85 -8.09
CA THR A 63 -9.49 -19.74 -8.98
C THR A 63 -9.51 -18.36 -9.63
N PRO A 64 -10.26 -18.15 -10.74
CA PRO A 64 -10.38 -16.83 -11.36
C PRO A 64 -10.80 -15.73 -10.35
N LYS A 65 -11.71 -16.06 -9.43
CA LYS A 65 -12.15 -15.14 -8.37
C LYS A 65 -11.04 -14.85 -7.35
N GLY A 66 -10.30 -15.87 -6.89
CA GLY A 66 -9.19 -15.68 -5.96
C GLY A 66 -8.06 -14.84 -6.57
N ARG A 67 -7.69 -15.12 -7.83
CA ARG A 67 -6.72 -14.32 -8.60
C ARG A 67 -7.17 -12.87 -8.78
N GLN A 68 -8.47 -12.63 -9.01
CA GLN A 68 -9.02 -11.28 -9.06
C GLN A 68 -8.85 -10.55 -7.72
N GLN A 69 -9.15 -11.20 -6.60
CA GLN A 69 -9.00 -10.63 -5.26
C GLN A 69 -7.54 -10.29 -4.93
N ILE A 70 -6.61 -11.16 -5.31
CA ILE A 70 -5.16 -10.88 -5.20
C ILE A 70 -4.78 -9.65 -6.03
N ALA A 71 -5.27 -9.57 -7.27
CA ALA A 71 -5.02 -8.42 -8.11
C ALA A 71 -5.61 -7.13 -7.52
N GLN A 72 -6.77 -7.18 -6.86
CA GLN A 72 -7.34 -6.03 -6.14
C GLN A 72 -6.44 -5.60 -4.98
N LEU A 73 -6.01 -6.54 -4.13
CA LEU A 73 -5.08 -6.23 -3.03
C LEU A 73 -3.78 -5.63 -3.53
N PHE A 74 -3.20 -6.21 -4.59
CA PHE A 74 -1.98 -5.71 -5.19
C PHE A 74 -2.14 -4.29 -5.75
N ARG A 75 -3.21 -4.03 -6.51
CA ARG A 75 -3.46 -2.67 -7.00
C ARG A 75 -3.60 -1.71 -5.83
N THR A 76 -4.34 -2.10 -4.80
CA THR A 76 -4.53 -1.28 -3.59
C THR A 76 -3.24 -0.92 -2.90
N SER A 77 -2.33 -1.88 -2.70
CA SER A 77 -1.04 -1.56 -2.10
C SER A 77 -0.24 -0.59 -2.96
N VAL A 78 -0.23 -0.77 -4.29
CA VAL A 78 0.53 0.10 -5.19
C VAL A 78 -0.02 1.52 -5.19
N PHE A 79 -1.32 1.71 -5.41
CA PHE A 79 -1.88 3.06 -5.49
C PHE A 79 -1.93 3.75 -4.12
N HIS A 80 -2.15 3.03 -3.01
CA HIS A 80 -2.17 3.66 -1.67
C HIS A 80 -0.76 4.09 -1.25
N LEU A 81 0.24 3.20 -1.39
CA LEU A 81 1.62 3.54 -1.04
C LEU A 81 2.24 4.59 -1.98
N SER A 82 1.93 4.55 -3.28
CA SER A 82 2.36 5.62 -4.19
C SER A 82 1.57 6.92 -3.96
N GLY A 83 0.35 6.84 -3.43
CA GLY A 83 -0.41 7.99 -2.94
C GLY A 83 0.34 8.73 -1.86
N HIS A 84 0.86 8.03 -0.85
CA HIS A 84 1.72 8.66 0.17
C HIS A 84 2.94 9.33 -0.44
N ALA A 85 3.60 8.71 -1.43
CA ALA A 85 4.75 9.31 -2.09
C ALA A 85 4.41 10.63 -2.82
N VAL A 86 3.18 10.78 -3.32
CA VAL A 86 2.70 12.01 -3.97
C VAL A 86 2.23 13.05 -2.95
N THR A 87 1.54 12.62 -1.89
CA THR A 87 0.87 13.55 -0.98
C THR A 87 1.78 14.02 0.15
N ARG A 88 2.70 13.18 0.63
CA ARG A 88 3.52 13.50 1.81
C ARG A 88 4.61 14.50 1.45
N LYS A 89 4.85 15.47 2.32
CA LYS A 89 5.99 16.37 2.21
C LYS A 89 7.00 16.06 3.32
N THR A 90 8.29 16.14 3.00
CA THR A 90 9.36 16.08 3.98
C THR A 90 9.19 17.23 4.98
N GLY A 91 9.33 16.94 6.27
CA GLY A 91 9.13 17.92 7.33
C GLY A 91 7.68 18.08 7.80
N ASP A 92 6.71 17.40 7.15
CA ASP A 92 5.33 17.39 7.65
C ASP A 92 5.36 16.85 9.11
N TYR A 93 4.75 17.62 10.01
CA TYR A 93 4.59 17.33 11.45
C TYR A 93 5.81 17.49 12.36
N GLU A 94 7.02 17.82 11.88
CA GLU A 94 8.23 17.88 12.75
C GLU A 94 8.04 18.78 13.98
N ASP A 95 7.54 20.01 13.78
CA ASP A 95 7.25 20.94 14.86
C ASP A 95 6.18 20.41 15.81
N TRP A 96 5.13 19.80 15.26
CA TRP A 96 4.03 19.24 16.05
C TRP A 96 4.48 18.03 16.87
N LEU A 97 5.39 17.21 16.38
CA LEU A 97 5.86 16.00 17.06
C LEU A 97 6.71 16.31 18.32
N THR A 98 7.28 17.52 18.40
CA THR A 98 8.19 17.92 19.47
C THR A 98 7.52 17.80 20.86
N GLY A 99 8.14 17.02 21.75
CA GLY A 99 7.67 16.81 23.12
C GLY A 99 6.44 15.91 23.28
N LYS A 100 5.93 15.29 22.21
CA LYS A 100 4.77 14.37 22.27
C LYS A 100 5.19 12.93 22.56
N ASN A 101 4.25 12.15 23.09
CA ASN A 101 4.44 10.70 23.22
C ASN A 101 4.60 10.07 21.83
N GLN A 102 5.73 9.38 21.62
CA GLN A 102 6.13 8.82 20.33
C GLN A 102 5.12 7.82 19.74
N VAL A 103 4.51 6.98 20.57
CA VAL A 103 3.57 5.95 20.10
C VAL A 103 2.28 6.62 19.62
N LEU A 104 1.70 7.49 20.44
CA LEU A 104 0.47 8.20 20.11
C LEU A 104 0.68 9.14 18.91
N SER A 105 1.81 9.83 18.85
CA SER A 105 2.10 10.74 17.76
C SER A 105 2.28 10.00 16.43
N SER A 106 2.99 8.86 16.44
CA SER A 106 3.12 8.01 15.25
C SER A 106 1.77 7.48 14.76
N TYR A 107 0.89 7.07 15.67
CA TYR A 107 -0.46 6.63 15.33
C TYR A 107 -1.27 7.75 14.67
N VAL A 108 -1.29 8.95 15.28
CA VAL A 108 -2.02 10.09 14.75
C VAL A 108 -1.47 10.52 13.39
N THR A 109 -0.15 10.61 13.23
CA THR A 109 0.48 10.93 11.94
C THR A 109 0.10 9.91 10.87
N SER A 110 0.17 8.62 11.17
CA SER A 110 -0.24 7.56 10.23
C SER A 110 -1.72 7.70 9.83
N LEU A 111 -2.61 7.96 10.79
CA LEU A 111 -4.04 8.12 10.54
C LEU A 111 -4.33 9.34 9.64
N VAL A 112 -3.69 10.48 9.91
CA VAL A 112 -3.87 11.70 9.11
C VAL A 112 -3.34 11.49 7.69
N GLU A 113 -2.18 10.85 7.54
CA GLU A 113 -1.61 10.52 6.22
C GLU A 113 -2.51 9.57 5.43
N ASP A 114 -3.06 8.52 6.06
CA ASP A 114 -4.00 7.60 5.41
C ASP A 114 -5.28 8.32 4.96
N LEU A 115 -5.82 9.23 5.79
CA LEU A 115 -6.99 10.05 5.41
C LEU A 115 -6.68 10.95 4.21
N ARG A 116 -5.50 11.57 4.19
CA ARG A 116 -5.05 12.42 3.08
C ARG A 116 -4.93 11.64 1.78
N VAL A 117 -4.32 10.45 1.82
CA VAL A 117 -4.20 9.56 0.66
C VAL A 117 -5.57 9.09 0.18
N ASN A 118 -6.44 8.65 1.09
CA ASN A 118 -7.79 8.22 0.72
C ASN A 118 -8.61 9.35 0.10
N ALA A 119 -8.51 10.57 0.63
CA ALA A 119 -9.16 11.75 0.05
C ALA A 119 -8.60 12.09 -1.34
N PHE A 120 -7.27 12.02 -1.52
CA PHE A 120 -6.62 12.20 -2.81
C PHE A 120 -7.11 11.17 -3.84
N ILE A 121 -7.13 9.89 -3.49
CA ILE A 121 -7.61 8.82 -4.37
C ILE A 121 -9.08 9.03 -4.71
N ALA A 122 -9.92 9.35 -3.72
CA ALA A 122 -11.33 9.54 -3.95
C ALA A 122 -11.64 10.73 -4.88
N ALA A 123 -10.86 11.81 -4.78
CA ALA A 123 -11.04 13.01 -5.57
C ALA A 123 -10.58 12.83 -7.03
N TRP A 124 -9.43 12.18 -7.25
CA TRP A 124 -8.76 12.16 -8.56
C TRP A 124 -8.86 10.82 -9.28
N TYR A 125 -9.10 9.72 -8.56
CA TYR A 125 -9.15 8.35 -9.08
C TYR A 125 -10.32 7.55 -8.48
N PRO A 126 -11.57 8.05 -8.62
CA PRO A 126 -12.73 7.48 -7.93
C PRO A 126 -13.02 6.01 -8.32
N ASP A 127 -12.58 5.57 -9.49
CA ASP A 127 -12.68 4.17 -9.92
C ASP A 127 -11.86 3.21 -9.05
N ARG A 128 -10.81 3.71 -8.38
CA ARG A 128 -9.94 2.94 -7.48
C ARG A 128 -10.52 2.73 -6.08
N ILE A 129 -11.57 3.47 -5.70
CA ILE A 129 -12.23 3.36 -4.38
C ILE A 129 -12.76 1.94 -4.12
N ARG A 130 -13.17 1.21 -5.16
CA ARG A 130 -13.66 -0.17 -5.02
C ARG A 130 -12.56 -1.10 -4.50
N ASP A 131 -11.35 -0.95 -5.01
CA ASP A 131 -10.20 -1.76 -4.60
C ASP A 131 -9.75 -1.37 -3.17
N LEU A 132 -9.82 -0.06 -2.81
CA LEU A 132 -9.61 0.40 -1.42
C LEU A 132 -10.61 -0.23 -0.46
N SER A 133 -11.89 -0.17 -0.81
CA SER A 133 -12.98 -0.68 0.03
C SER A 133 -12.88 -2.19 0.22
N PHE A 134 -12.48 -2.91 -0.83
CA PHE A 134 -12.19 -4.34 -0.74
C PHE A 134 -11.06 -4.64 0.25
N ALA A 135 -9.92 -3.95 0.14
CA ALA A 135 -8.79 -4.13 1.05
C ALA A 135 -9.15 -3.77 2.51
N GLY A 136 -9.89 -2.67 2.71
CA GLY A 136 -10.41 -2.28 4.03
C GLY A 136 -11.33 -3.34 4.63
N GLY A 137 -12.22 -3.93 3.82
CA GLY A 137 -13.06 -5.04 4.24
C GLY A 137 -12.27 -6.29 4.64
N MET A 138 -11.21 -6.62 3.91
CA MET A 138 -10.31 -7.73 4.25
C MET A 138 -9.60 -7.49 5.59
N MET A 139 -9.11 -6.28 5.83
CA MET A 139 -8.49 -5.90 7.09
C MET A 139 -9.47 -5.97 8.27
N LEU A 140 -10.68 -5.45 8.11
CA LEU A 140 -11.72 -5.54 9.14
C LEU A 140 -12.07 -7.00 9.49
N LYS A 141 -12.13 -7.88 8.48
CA LYS A 141 -12.35 -9.31 8.70
C LYS A 141 -11.22 -9.95 9.51
N ARG A 142 -9.96 -9.49 9.33
CA ARG A 142 -8.81 -9.96 10.09
C ARG A 142 -8.85 -9.53 11.55
N LEU A 143 -9.28 -8.30 11.83
CA LEU A 143 -9.40 -7.76 13.20
C LEU A 143 -10.51 -8.39 14.04
N ARG A 144 -11.49 -9.03 13.39
CA ARG A 144 -12.63 -9.70 14.05
C ARG A 144 -12.40 -11.19 14.31
N ARG A 145 -11.23 -11.71 13.95
CA ARG A 145 -10.78 -13.07 14.26
C ARG A 145 -9.95 -13.03 15.52
#